data_AF-D5V2H5-F1
#
_entry.id   AF-D5V2H5-F1
#
_cell.length_a   1.000
_cell.length_b   1.000
_cell.length_c   1.000
_cell.angle_alpha   90.00
_cell.angle_beta   90.00
_cell.angle_gamma   90.00
#
_symmetry.space_group_name_H-M   'P 1'
#
loop_
_entity.id
_entity.type
_entity.pdbx_description
1 polymer ?
#
loop_
_entity_poly.entity_id
_entity_poly.type
_entity_poly.pdbx_seq_one_letter_code
_entity_poly.pdbx_strand_id
1 'polypeptide(L)'
;MPDLTTIGVALSSLKTSMDIAKALKNSTVSLSEAEQKLKVAELISSLADLKTELADVKINLIDKDDEIKKLKEELKDKDIRIFDGDVYWKEVNGNKEGPYCPTCLDVEKLSVRLHKEGPGWWCKKCKDHFGDKDVLHFNFSDFKRNKF
;
A
#
# COMPACT_ATOMS: atom_id res chain seq x y z
N MET A 1 3.35 13.50 -13.25
CA MET A 1 4.43 12.69 -12.64
C MET A 1 5.65 13.59 -12.57
N PRO A 2 6.24 13.82 -11.38
CA PRO A 2 7.59 14.37 -11.33
C PRO A 2 8.49 13.24 -11.81
N ASP A 3 8.73 13.24 -13.11
CA ASP A 3 9.63 12.31 -13.75
C ASP A 3 11.07 12.69 -13.32
N LEU A 4 12.04 11.80 -13.53
CA LEU A 4 13.46 12.06 -13.30
C LEU A 4 13.89 13.43 -13.87
N THR A 5 13.19 13.88 -14.91
CA THR A 5 13.27 15.20 -15.52
C THR A 5 13.04 16.35 -14.53
N THR A 6 11.96 16.38 -13.72
CA THR A 6 11.70 17.48 -12.76
C THR A 6 12.77 17.57 -11.67
N ILE A 7 13.23 16.42 -11.17
CA ILE A 7 14.34 16.36 -10.20
C ILE A 7 15.65 16.80 -10.86
N GLY A 8 15.87 16.41 -12.12
CA GLY A 8 17.04 16.81 -12.91
C GLY A 8 17.07 18.32 -13.19
N VAL A 9 15.92 18.95 -13.43
CA VAL A 9 15.80 20.40 -13.59
C VAL A 9 16.12 21.10 -12.26
N ALA A 10 15.57 20.64 -11.12
CA ALA A 10 15.88 21.18 -9.81
C ALA A 10 17.38 21.07 -9.45
N LEU A 11 18.03 19.94 -9.76
CA LEU A 11 19.48 19.81 -9.60
C LEU A 11 20.26 20.78 -10.49
N SER A 12 19.79 21.03 -11.71
CA SER A 12 20.42 21.96 -12.65
C SER A 12 20.31 23.40 -12.17
N SER A 13 19.14 23.80 -11.66
CA SER A 13 18.93 25.11 -11.06
C SER A 13 19.79 25.30 -9.79
N LEU A 14 19.86 24.28 -8.93
CA LEU A 14 20.74 24.30 -7.75
C LEU A 14 22.22 24.43 -8.12
N LYS A 15 22.67 23.71 -9.15
CA LYS A 15 24.04 23.82 -9.66
C LYS A 15 24.34 25.24 -10.15
N THR A 16 23.41 25.84 -10.88
CA THR A 16 23.53 27.22 -11.38
C THR A 16 23.66 28.21 -10.23
N SER A 17 22.80 28.09 -9.21
CA SER A 17 22.89 28.87 -7.97
C SER A 17 24.24 28.70 -7.25
N MET A 18 24.74 27.46 -7.15
CA MET A 18 26.05 27.18 -6.55
C MET A 18 27.21 27.79 -7.33
N ASP A 19 27.16 27.74 -8.65
CA ASP A 19 28.22 28.28 -9.50
C ASP A 19 28.23 29.82 -9.45
N ILE A 20 27.07 30.47 -9.37
CA ILE A 20 26.95 31.92 -9.11
C ILE A 20 27.48 32.28 -7.71
N ALA A 21 27.13 31.51 -6.68
CA ALA A 21 27.62 31.73 -5.32
C ALA A 21 29.15 31.55 -5.22
N LYS A 22 29.73 30.57 -5.92
CA LYS A 22 31.19 30.40 -6.03
C LYS A 22 31.83 31.58 -6.76
N ALA A 23 31.22 32.05 -7.85
CA ALA A 23 31.70 33.20 -8.58
C ALA A 23 31.71 34.45 -7.68
N LEU A 24 30.69 34.66 -6.84
CA LEU A 24 30.66 35.76 -5.86
C LEU A 24 31.75 35.58 -4.78
N LYS A 25 31.92 34.36 -4.22
CA LYS A 25 32.91 34.06 -3.19
C LYS A 25 34.36 34.23 -3.65
N ASN A 26 34.68 33.84 -4.89
CA ASN A 26 36.04 33.87 -5.43
C ASN A 26 36.46 35.27 -5.92
N SER A 27 35.54 36.24 -5.92
CA SER A 27 35.68 37.54 -6.58
C SER A 27 36.07 38.70 -5.66
N THR A 28 36.84 38.43 -4.61
CA THR A 28 37.17 39.41 -3.57
C THR A 28 38.06 40.58 -4.04
N VAL A 29 38.49 40.67 -5.32
CA VAL A 29 39.38 41.78 -5.78
C VAL A 29 39.06 42.40 -7.17
N SER A 30 38.07 42.00 -7.99
CA SER A 30 37.95 42.62 -9.35
C SER A 30 36.58 42.82 -10.02
N LEU A 31 35.43 42.60 -9.38
CA LEU A 31 34.11 42.90 -10.00
C LEU A 31 33.58 44.27 -9.57
N SER A 32 33.00 44.99 -10.53
CA SER A 32 32.33 46.27 -10.25
C SER A 32 31.03 46.05 -9.45
N GLU A 33 30.59 47.06 -8.70
CA GLU A 33 29.29 47.01 -7.98
C GLU A 33 28.11 46.62 -8.89
N ALA A 34 28.14 47.05 -10.16
CA ALA A 34 27.10 46.74 -11.12
C ALA A 34 27.04 45.24 -11.45
N GLU A 35 28.21 44.61 -11.61
CA GLU A 35 28.31 43.16 -11.87
C GLU A 35 27.92 42.33 -10.64
N GLN A 36 28.28 42.79 -9.44
CA GLN A 36 27.84 42.15 -8.20
C GLN A 36 26.32 42.16 -8.04
N LYS A 37 25.68 43.32 -8.29
CA LYS A 37 24.21 43.44 -8.26
C LYS A 37 23.54 42.54 -9.29
N LEU A 38 24.11 42.44 -10.50
CA LEU A 38 23.62 41.55 -11.55
C LEU A 38 23.72 40.07 -11.12
N LYS A 39 24.86 39.63 -10.57
CA LYS A 39 25.04 38.26 -10.08
C LYS A 39 24.12 37.91 -8.91
N VAL A 40 23.85 38.86 -8.02
CA VAL A 40 22.86 38.67 -6.94
C VAL A 40 21.45 38.53 -7.52
N ALA A 41 21.08 39.32 -8.53
CA ALA A 41 19.78 39.20 -9.19
C ALA A 41 19.63 37.85 -9.92
N GLU A 42 20.68 37.38 -10.61
CA GLU A 42 20.71 36.05 -11.23
C GLU A 42 20.56 34.93 -10.20
N LEU A 43 21.22 35.05 -9.04
CA LEU A 43 21.10 34.09 -7.95
C LEU A 43 19.66 34.05 -7.41
N ILE A 44 19.04 35.22 -7.18
CA ILE A 44 17.65 35.32 -6.71
C ILE A 44 16.69 34.67 -7.70
N SER A 45 16.88 34.91 -9.00
CA SER A 45 16.06 34.28 -10.05
C SER A 45 16.19 32.76 -10.00
N SER A 46 17.42 32.23 -9.97
CA SER A 46 17.65 30.79 -9.92
C SER A 46 17.05 30.14 -8.66
N LEU A 47 17.09 30.80 -7.51
CA LEU A 47 16.43 30.32 -6.29
C LEU A 47 14.90 30.34 -6.40
N ALA A 48 14.32 31.33 -7.08
CA ALA A 48 12.88 31.41 -7.30
C ALA A 48 12.37 30.29 -8.22
N ASP A 49 13.13 29.97 -9.27
CA ASP A 49 12.85 28.85 -10.16
C ASP A 49 12.90 27.52 -9.40
N LEU A 50 13.96 27.31 -8.61
CA LEU A 50 14.11 26.13 -7.75
C LEU A 50 12.93 25.98 -6.77
N LYS A 51 12.48 27.09 -6.17
CA LYS A 51 11.36 27.07 -5.22
C LYS A 51 10.06 26.61 -5.88
N THR A 52 9.84 27.03 -7.13
CA THR A 52 8.65 26.65 -7.90
C THR A 52 8.69 25.17 -8.25
N GLU A 53 9.81 24.68 -8.76
CA GLU A 53 10.01 23.27 -9.07
C GLU A 53 9.85 22.37 -7.83
N LEU A 54 10.35 22.82 -6.67
CA LEU A 54 10.20 22.08 -5.41
C LEU A 54 8.75 22.07 -4.91
N ALA A 55 7.96 23.12 -5.19
CA ALA A 55 6.54 23.14 -4.86
C ALA A 55 5.78 22.07 -5.65
N ASP A 56 6.09 21.92 -6.95
CA ASP A 56 5.50 20.88 -7.80
C ASP A 56 5.87 19.48 -7.31
N VAL A 57 7.13 19.25 -6.91
CA VAL A 57 7.57 17.99 -6.31
C VAL A 57 6.79 17.70 -5.01
N LYS A 58 6.58 18.72 -4.17
CA LYS A 58 5.82 18.57 -2.91
C LYS A 58 4.37 18.17 -3.15
N ILE A 59 3.69 18.78 -4.13
CA ILE A 59 2.30 18.42 -4.47
C ILE A 59 2.24 16.95 -4.89
N ASN A 60 3.13 16.53 -5.79
CA ASN A 60 3.14 15.14 -6.26
C ASN A 60 3.46 14.15 -5.13
N LEU A 61 4.30 14.51 -4.16
CA LEU A 61 4.56 13.67 -2.98
C LEU A 61 3.30 13.50 -2.12
N ILE A 62 2.51 14.56 -1.93
CA ILE A 62 1.24 14.49 -1.21
C ILE A 62 0.28 13.55 -1.94
N ASP A 63 0.12 13.70 -3.26
CA ASP A 63 -0.75 12.84 -4.07
C ASP A 63 -0.33 11.36 -4.00
N LYS A 64 0.98 11.10 -4.02
CA LYS A 64 1.56 9.76 -3.86
C LYS A 64 1.30 9.19 -2.48
N ASP A 65 1.45 9.97 -1.42
CA ASP A 65 1.20 9.53 -0.04
C ASP A 65 -0.29 9.22 0.18
N ASP A 66 -1.19 10.02 -0.39
CA ASP A 66 -2.64 9.77 -0.35
C ASP A 66 -3.02 8.49 -1.12
N GLU A 67 -2.42 8.27 -2.29
CA GLU A 67 -2.59 7.03 -3.07
C GLU A 67 -2.07 5.81 -2.29
N ILE A 68 -0.89 5.91 -1.66
CA ILE A 68 -0.34 4.85 -0.80
C ILE A 68 -1.26 4.57 0.38
N LYS A 69 -1.79 5.61 1.03
CA LYS A 69 -2.73 5.46 2.14
C LYS A 69 -3.99 4.73 1.70
N LYS A 70 -4.60 5.15 0.59
CA LYS A 70 -5.77 4.50 0.00
C LYS A 70 -5.49 3.03 -0.33
N LEU A 71 -4.38 2.73 -1.00
CA LEU A 71 -4.00 1.36 -1.32
C LEU A 71 -3.75 0.51 -0.06
N LYS A 72 -3.15 1.08 0.99
CA LYS A 72 -2.97 0.40 2.28
C LYS A 72 -4.30 0.10 2.96
N GLU A 73 -5.26 1.01 2.89
CA GLU A 73 -6.63 0.80 3.39
C GLU A 73 -7.31 -0.34 2.60
N GLU A 74 -7.23 -0.33 1.27
CA GLU A 74 -7.74 -1.42 0.42
C GLU A 74 -7.05 -2.76 0.69
N LEU A 75 -5.74 -2.75 0.99
CA LEU A 75 -4.99 -3.96 1.35
C LEU A 75 -5.33 -4.49 2.74
N LYS A 76 -5.71 -3.62 3.70
CA LYS A 76 -6.16 -4.03 5.03
C LYS A 76 -7.39 -4.96 4.95
N ASP A 77 -8.18 -4.80 3.90
CA ASP A 77 -9.36 -5.60 3.61
C ASP A 77 -9.08 -6.81 2.70
N LYS A 78 -7.85 -6.96 2.17
CA LYS A 78 -7.45 -8.19 1.48
C LYS A 78 -7.21 -9.29 2.51
N ASP A 79 -8.29 -10.00 2.76
CA ASP A 79 -8.39 -11.16 3.63
C ASP A 79 -7.53 -12.31 3.06
N ILE A 80 -6.23 -12.33 3.40
CA ILE A 80 -5.35 -13.44 3.01
C ILE A 80 -5.81 -14.68 3.76
N ARG A 81 -6.45 -15.58 3.01
CA ARG A 81 -7.00 -16.83 3.52
C ARG A 81 -6.25 -18.00 2.93
N ILE A 82 -5.79 -18.89 3.80
CA ILE A 82 -5.08 -20.12 3.46
C ILE A 82 -6.07 -21.27 3.58
N PHE A 83 -6.26 -22.01 2.50
CA PHE A 83 -7.04 -23.25 2.51
C PHE A 83 -6.17 -24.39 3.06
N ASP A 84 -6.66 -25.12 4.07
CA ASP A 84 -5.90 -26.21 4.70
C ASP A 84 -6.24 -27.62 4.16
N GLY A 85 -7.11 -27.69 3.15
CA GLY A 85 -7.63 -28.92 2.57
C GLY A 85 -9.11 -29.17 2.88
N ASP A 86 -9.62 -28.62 3.99
CA ASP A 86 -11.03 -28.77 4.38
C ASP A 86 -11.72 -27.40 4.60
N VAL A 87 -10.99 -26.40 5.11
CA VAL A 87 -11.53 -25.09 5.50
C VAL A 87 -10.55 -23.96 5.23
N TYR A 88 -11.03 -22.72 5.22
CA TYR A 88 -10.19 -21.53 5.10
C TYR A 88 -9.78 -20.99 6.47
N TRP A 89 -8.52 -20.57 6.59
CA TRP A 89 -7.99 -19.85 7.74
C TRP A 89 -7.49 -18.48 7.33
N LYS A 90 -7.80 -17.46 8.10
CA LYS A 90 -7.18 -16.14 7.94
C LYS A 90 -5.85 -16.13 8.67
N GLU A 91 -4.80 -15.60 8.03
CA GLU A 91 -3.52 -15.38 8.71
C GLU A 91 -3.47 -13.95 9.26
N VAL A 92 -3.30 -13.82 10.58
CA VAL A 92 -3.19 -12.53 11.27
C VAL A 92 -1.98 -12.58 12.19
N ASN A 93 -0.95 -11.79 11.88
CA ASN A 93 0.29 -11.69 12.67
C ASN A 93 0.93 -13.06 13.00
N GLY A 94 0.95 -13.98 12.02
CA GLY A 94 1.49 -15.33 12.18
C GLY A 94 0.60 -16.32 12.95
N ASN A 95 -0.61 -15.91 13.35
CA ASN A 95 -1.61 -16.78 13.95
C ASN A 95 -2.74 -17.08 12.95
N LYS A 96 -3.26 -18.31 13.00
CA LYS A 96 -4.45 -18.69 12.23
C LYS A 96 -5.72 -18.28 12.98
N GLU A 97 -6.54 -17.46 12.34
CA GLU A 97 -7.88 -17.08 12.79
C GLU A 97 -8.93 -17.74 11.90
N GLY A 98 -9.96 -18.35 12.50
CA GLY A 98 -10.98 -19.10 11.76
C GLY A 98 -11.48 -20.31 12.55
N PRO A 99 -11.98 -21.36 11.88
CA PRO A 99 -12.01 -21.57 10.43
C PRO A 99 -13.22 -20.92 9.73
N TYR A 100 -13.18 -20.83 8.40
CA TYR A 100 -14.20 -20.23 7.55
C TYR A 100 -14.71 -21.21 6.48
N CYS A 101 -15.98 -21.07 6.13
CA CYS A 101 -16.68 -21.97 5.21
C CYS A 101 -16.19 -21.79 3.77
N PRO A 102 -15.67 -22.85 3.11
CA PRO A 102 -15.24 -22.77 1.72
C PRO A 102 -16.40 -22.52 0.76
N THR A 103 -17.54 -23.20 0.93
CA THR A 103 -18.73 -23.01 0.07
C THR A 103 -19.19 -21.55 0.04
N CYS A 104 -19.34 -20.92 1.22
CA CYS A 104 -19.81 -19.54 1.32
C CYS A 104 -18.76 -18.55 0.78
N LEU A 105 -17.47 -18.83 0.98
CA LEU A 105 -16.40 -17.94 0.53
C LEU A 105 -16.19 -18.05 -0.98
N ASP A 106 -16.20 -19.24 -1.56
CA ASP A 106 -15.86 -19.43 -2.98
C ASP A 106 -17.00 -18.98 -3.89
N VAL A 107 -18.24 -19.31 -3.52
CA VAL A 107 -19.44 -19.04 -4.31
C VAL A 107 -19.98 -17.64 -4.05
N GLU A 108 -20.20 -17.27 -2.79
CA GLU A 108 -20.88 -16.02 -2.41
C GLU A 108 -19.90 -14.91 -1.99
N LYS A 109 -18.58 -15.18 -1.95
CA LYS A 109 -17.56 -14.27 -1.39
C LYS A 109 -17.87 -13.84 0.05
N LEU A 110 -18.57 -14.70 0.80
CA LEU A 110 -18.95 -14.44 2.19
C LEU A 110 -17.98 -15.11 3.17
N SER A 111 -17.43 -14.30 4.07
CA SER A 111 -16.54 -14.70 5.15
C SER A 111 -17.29 -15.30 6.36
N VAL A 112 -17.99 -16.42 6.15
CA VAL A 112 -18.77 -17.08 7.21
C VAL A 112 -17.87 -17.93 8.11
N ARG A 113 -17.80 -17.59 9.40
CA ARG A 113 -17.08 -18.37 10.41
C ARG A 113 -17.78 -19.70 10.66
N LEU A 114 -17.02 -20.78 10.69
CA LEU A 114 -17.51 -22.11 11.03
C LEU A 114 -17.58 -22.28 12.55
N HIS A 115 -18.52 -23.09 12.99
CA HIS A 115 -18.72 -23.45 14.39
C HIS A 115 -18.24 -24.88 14.62
N LYS A 116 -17.64 -25.13 15.79
CA LYS A 116 -17.17 -26.47 16.14
C LYS A 116 -18.37 -27.38 16.42
N GLU A 117 -18.39 -28.56 15.82
CA GLU A 117 -19.42 -29.58 16.03
C GLU A 117 -18.77 -30.97 16.00
N GLY A 118 -18.63 -31.58 17.19
CA GLY A 118 -17.91 -32.85 17.35
C GLY A 118 -16.44 -32.76 16.88
N PRO A 119 -15.97 -33.71 16.04
CA PRO A 119 -14.63 -33.67 15.46
C PRO A 119 -14.49 -32.67 14.29
N GLY A 120 -15.60 -32.14 13.77
CA GLY A 120 -15.63 -31.29 12.58
C GLY A 120 -16.14 -29.87 12.82
N TRP A 121 -16.54 -29.25 11.72
CA TRP A 121 -16.94 -27.87 11.62
C TRP A 121 -18.26 -27.74 10.86
N TRP A 122 -19.14 -26.84 11.31
CA TRP A 122 -20.46 -26.62 10.73
C TRP A 122 -20.69 -25.15 10.36
N CYS A 123 -21.30 -24.92 9.20
CA CYS A 123 -21.65 -23.60 8.72
C CYS A 123 -23.11 -23.23 9.04
N LYS A 124 -23.33 -22.14 9.78
CA LYS A 124 -24.70 -21.66 10.07
C LYS A 124 -25.44 -21.11 8.85
N LYS A 125 -24.74 -20.69 7.80
CA LYS A 125 -25.31 -20.11 6.57
C LYS A 125 -25.77 -21.20 5.60
N CYS A 126 -24.85 -22.02 5.07
CA CYS A 126 -25.18 -23.05 4.08
C CYS A 126 -25.54 -24.41 4.69
N LYS A 127 -25.30 -24.62 5.99
CA LYS A 127 -25.53 -25.89 6.71
C LYS A 127 -24.59 -27.05 6.36
N ASP A 128 -23.53 -26.79 5.62
CA ASP A 128 -22.49 -27.79 5.30
C ASP A 128 -21.61 -28.12 6.51
N HIS A 129 -20.99 -29.31 6.47
CA HIS A 129 -20.06 -29.84 7.47
C HIS A 129 -18.69 -30.12 6.85
N PHE A 130 -17.60 -29.87 7.59
CA PHE A 130 -16.22 -29.94 7.12
C PHE A 130 -15.30 -30.56 8.19
N GLY A 131 -14.22 -31.23 7.77
CA GLY A 131 -13.15 -31.70 8.68
C GLY A 131 -13.33 -33.09 9.28
N ASP A 132 -14.10 -33.97 8.63
CA ASP A 132 -14.29 -35.35 9.09
C ASP A 132 -13.17 -36.27 8.56
N LYS A 133 -11.97 -36.16 9.14
CA LYS A 133 -10.85 -37.07 8.89
C LYS A 133 -10.80 -38.09 10.02
N ASP A 134 -11.79 -38.99 10.06
CA ASP A 134 -11.70 -40.37 10.54
C ASP A 134 -13.11 -40.98 10.73
N VAL A 135 -13.81 -41.25 9.63
CA VAL A 135 -14.82 -42.31 9.59
C VAL A 135 -14.86 -42.94 8.22
N LEU A 136 -13.99 -43.95 8.04
CA LEU A 136 -14.37 -45.10 7.23
C LEU A 136 -15.75 -45.56 7.75
N HIS A 137 -16.78 -45.41 6.92
CA HIS A 137 -18.17 -45.83 7.13
C HIS A 137 -19.10 -44.89 7.92
N PHE A 138 -19.45 -43.73 7.36
CA PHE A 138 -20.81 -43.20 7.58
C PHE A 138 -21.49 -42.87 6.26
N ASN A 139 -22.49 -43.67 5.92
CA ASN A 139 -23.33 -43.47 4.75
C ASN A 139 -24.13 -42.18 4.89
N PHE A 140 -24.07 -41.34 3.86
CA PHE A 140 -24.80 -40.07 3.71
C PHE A 140 -26.34 -40.20 3.77
N SER A 141 -26.89 -41.41 3.90
CA SER A 141 -28.33 -41.69 3.94
C SER A 141 -28.99 -41.53 5.30
N ASP A 142 -28.23 -41.42 6.41
CA ASP A 142 -28.83 -41.43 7.76
C ASP A 142 -29.19 -40.05 8.32
N PHE A 143 -28.67 -38.95 7.77
CA PHE A 143 -28.95 -37.60 8.29
C PHE A 143 -30.29 -37.00 7.82
N LYS A 144 -31.02 -37.67 6.92
CA LYS A 144 -32.37 -37.24 6.46
C LYS A 144 -33.54 -37.80 7.29
N ARG A 145 -33.30 -38.36 8.48
CA ARG A 145 -34.38 -38.75 9.41
C ARG A 145 -34.20 -38.10 10.79
N ASN A 146 -34.51 -36.81 10.86
CA ASN A 146 -35.29 -36.26 11.98
C ASN A 146 -35.72 -34.84 11.65
N LYS A 147 -36.81 -34.75 10.88
CA LYS A 147 -37.77 -33.67 11.02
C LYS A 147 -38.89 -34.21 11.91
N PHE A 148 -38.89 -33.80 13.16
CA PHE A 148 -40.10 -33.60 13.96
C PHE A 148 -39.95 -32.25 14.65
#